data_AF-A0ABD4ZFD6-F1
#
_entry.id   AF-A0ABD4ZFD6-F1
#
_cell.length_a   1.000
_cell.length_b   1.000
_cell.length_c   1.000
_cell.angle_alpha   90.00
_cell.angle_beta   90.00
_cell.angle_gamma   90.00
#
_symmetry.space_group_name_H-M   'P 1'
#
loop_
_entity.id
_entity.type
_entity.pdbx_description
1 polymer ?
#
loop_
_entity_poly.entity_id
_entity_poly.type
_entity_poly.pdbx_seq_one_letter_code
_entity_poly.pdbx_strand_id
1 'polypeptide(L)' 'QIAEKILKEIRERLEFLVNVGLNYLSLSRSAETLSGGEAQRIRLASQIGAGLVGVMYVLDEPSIGLHQRDNERLLNTLIH' A
#
# COMPACT_ATOMS: atom_id res chain seq x y z
N GLN A 1 8.62 18.93 -19.24
CA GLN A 1 7.79 17.79 -19.68
C GLN A 1 8.22 16.44 -19.10
N ILE A 2 9.51 16.13 -18.89
CA ILE A 2 9.93 14.82 -18.30
C ILE A 2 9.57 14.71 -16.81
N ALA A 3 9.78 15.77 -16.03
CA ALA A 3 9.51 15.77 -14.59
C ALA A 3 8.05 15.49 -14.22
N GLU A 4 7.10 15.83 -15.10
CA GLU A 4 5.68 15.66 -14.85
C GLU A 4 5.26 14.18 -14.78
N LYS A 5 5.81 13.35 -15.66
CA LYS A 5 5.56 11.90 -15.65
C LYS A 5 6.11 11.23 -14.38
N ILE A 6 7.32 11.63 -13.97
CA ILE A 6 7.95 11.10 -12.75
C ILE A 6 7.15 11.51 -11.52
N LEU A 7 6.73 12.77 -11.44
CA LEU A 7 5.90 13.25 -10.32
C LEU A 7 4.56 12.52 -10.24
N LYS A 8 3.94 12.23 -11.39
CA LYS A 8 2.71 11.45 -11.44
C LYS A 8 2.92 10.05 -10.85
N GLU A 9 3.93 9.32 -11.31
CA GLU A 9 4.26 7.97 -10.84
C GLU A 9 4.55 7.94 -9.32
N ILE A 10 5.33 8.90 -8.82
CA ILE A 10 5.63 9.00 -7.39
C ILE A 10 4.35 9.23 -6.58
N ARG A 11 3.46 10.12 -7.03
CA ARG A 11 2.20 10.42 -6.35
C ARG A 11 1.28 9.21 -6.31
N GLU A 12 1.14 8.49 -7.42
CA GLU A 12 0.32 7.27 -7.49
C GLU A 12 0.86 6.19 -6.53
N ARG A 13 2.18 5.98 -6.47
CA ARG A 13 2.80 5.04 -5.52
C ARG A 13 2.59 5.43 -4.07
N LEU A 14 2.71 6.71 -3.75
CA LEU A 14 2.44 7.21 -2.40
C LEU A 14 0.95 7.04 -2.06
N GLU A 15 0.05 7.30 -3.00
CA GLU A 15 -1.39 7.14 -2.80
C GLU A 15 -1.76 5.68 -2.46
N PHE A 16 -1.12 4.68 -3.10
CA PHE A 16 -1.32 3.28 -2.71
C PHE A 16 -0.93 3.01 -1.25
N LEU A 17 0.19 3.56 -0.77
CA LEU A 17 0.59 3.42 0.64
C LEU A 17 -0.43 4.06 1.59
N VAL A 18 -0.99 5.21 1.21
CA VAL A 18 -2.04 5.87 2.00
C VAL A 18 -3.34 5.05 1.96
N ASN A 19 -3.66 4.43 0.82
CA ASN A 19 -4.85 3.59 0.64
C ASN A 19 -4.86 2.33 1.50
N VAL A 20 -3.69 1.73 1.72
CA VAL A 20 -3.55 0.63 2.67
C VAL A 20 -3.42 1.09 4.12
N GLY A 21 -3.45 2.40 4.43
CA GLY A 21 -3.43 2.92 5.81
C GLY A 21 -2.04 3.09 6.41
N LEU A 22 -1.00 3.32 5.59
CA LEU A 22 0.38 3.55 6.05
C LEU A 22 0.78 5.03 6.07
N ASN A 23 -0.19 5.95 6.01
CA ASN A 23 0.05 7.39 5.93
C ASN A 23 0.70 8.01 7.18
N TYR A 24 0.78 7.26 8.28
CA TYR A 24 1.47 7.70 9.51
C TYR A 24 2.96 7.34 9.51
N LEU A 25 3.43 6.51 8.56
CA LEU A 25 4.84 6.15 8.44
C LEU A 25 5.60 7.19 7.62
N SER A 26 6.86 7.43 8.01
CA SER A 26 7.79 8.18 7.18
C SER A 26 8.55 7.24 6.23
N LEU A 27 8.91 7.72 5.04
CA LEU A 27 9.76 6.95 4.11
C LEU A 27 11.15 6.65 4.66
N SER A 28 11.59 7.40 5.69
CA SER A 28 12.85 7.18 6.40
C SER A 28 12.79 6.08 7.47
N ARG A 29 11.60 5.52 7.75
CA ARG A 29 11.44 4.47 8.76
C ARG A 29 12.20 3.20 8.34
N SER A 30 13.00 2.65 9.25
CA SER A 30 13.71 1.39 9.01
C SER A 30 12.73 0.22 8.84
N ALA A 31 12.96 -0.60 7.81
CA ALA A 31 12.15 -1.78 7.53
C ALA A 31 12.14 -2.81 8.69
N GLU A 32 13.24 -2.90 9.45
CA GLU A 32 13.36 -3.81 10.60
C GLU A 32 12.42 -3.46 11.76
N THR A 33 11.91 -2.23 11.79
CA THR A 33 11.07 -1.70 12.87
C THR A 33 9.58 -1.69 12.53
N LEU A 34 9.22 -2.33 11.40
CA LEU A 34 7.84 -2.50 10.96
C LEU A 34 7.23 -3.73 11.63
N SER A 35 5.97 -3.61 12.03
CA SER A 35 5.13 -4.75 12.38
C SER A 35 4.88 -5.65 11.17
N GLY A 36 4.51 -6.90 11.43
CA GLY A 36 4.15 -7.84 10.37
C GLY A 36 3.03 -7.32 9.46
N GLY A 37 1.99 -6.69 10.04
CA GLY A 37 0.89 -6.08 9.28
C GLY A 37 1.33 -4.92 8.40
N GLU A 38 2.22 -4.05 8.89
CA GLU A 38 2.79 -2.96 8.08
C GLU A 38 3.59 -3.50 6.89
N ALA A 39 4.47 -4.48 7.14
CA ALA A 39 5.26 -5.10 6.08
C ALA A 39 4.37 -5.77 5.01
N GLN A 40 3.30 -6.44 5.43
CA GLN A 40 2.33 -7.05 4.52
C GLN A 40 1.62 -6.00 3.65
N ARG A 41 1.17 -4.90 4.25
CA ARG A 41 0.53 -3.80 3.53
C ARG A 41 1.47 -3.08 2.56
N ILE A 42 2.74 -2.89 2.93
CA ILE A 42 3.75 -2.34 2.00
C ILE A 42 3.90 -3.26 0.78
N ARG A 43 3.95 -4.59 0.99
CA ARG A 43 4.00 -5.54 -0.12
C ARG A 43 2.74 -5.44 -0.97
N LEU A 44 1.56 -5.41 -0.36
CA LEU A 44 0.28 -5.26 -1.07
C LEU A 44 0.25 -3.99 -1.95
N ALA A 45 0.55 -2.82 -1.38
CA ALA A 45 0.59 -1.56 -2.13
C ALA A 45 1.59 -1.61 -3.31
N SER A 46 2.75 -2.23 -3.10
CA SER A 46 3.77 -2.40 -4.15
C SER A 46 3.29 -3.33 -5.27
N GLN A 47 2.54 -4.39 -4.94
CA GLN A 47 2.01 -5.34 -5.91
C GLN A 47 0.89 -4.73 -6.76
N ILE A 48 -0.01 -3.98 -6.13
CA ILE A 48 -1.07 -3.25 -6.85
C ILE A 48 -0.46 -2.23 -7.81
N GLY A 49 0.53 -1.46 -7.35
CA GLY A 49 1.25 -0.51 -8.20
C GLY A 49 2.07 -1.14 -9.33
N ALA A 50 2.39 -2.43 -9.26
CA ALA A 50 3.09 -3.14 -10.34
C ALA A 50 2.17 -3.50 -11.52
N GLY A 51 0.84 -3.39 -11.36
CA GLY A 51 -0.12 -3.60 -12.43
C GLY A 51 -0.12 -5.02 -13.00
N LEU A 52 0.22 -6.03 -12.18
CA LEU A 52 0.21 -7.42 -12.62
C LEU A 52 -1.22 -7.89 -12.87
N VAL A 53 -1.48 -8.43 -14.06
CA VAL A 53 -2.79 -8.94 -14.48
C VAL A 53 -2.75 -10.46 -14.58
N GLY A 54 -3.87 -11.12 -14.26
CA GLY A 54 -4.00 -12.58 -14.37
C GLY A 54 -3.32 -13.34 -13.24
N VAL A 55 -3.09 -12.68 -12.10
CA VAL A 55 -2.50 -13.26 -10.89
C VAL A 55 -3.53 -13.35 -9.78
N MET A 56 -3.38 -14.34 -8.90
CA MET A 56 -4.18 -14.48 -7.69
C MET A 56 -3.35 -14.09 -6.48
N TYR A 57 -3.76 -13.05 -5.77
CA TYR A 57 -3.16 -12.67 -4.49
C TYR A 57 -3.87 -13.41 -3.35
N VAL A 58 -3.10 -14.15 -2.54
CA VAL A 58 -3.58 -14.76 -1.30
C VAL A 58 -3.03 -13.94 -0.14
N LEU A 59 -3.93 -13.40 0.69
CA LEU A 59 -3.59 -12.58 1.85
C LEU A 59 -4.00 -13.29 3.13
N ASP A 60 -3.12 -13.31 4.12
CA ASP A 60 -3.39 -13.84 5.46
C ASP A 60 -3.70 -12.67 6.41
N GLU A 61 -4.95 -12.54 6.84
CA GLU A 61 -5.47 -11.47 7.73
C GLU A 61 -4.96 -10.04 7.41
N PRO A 62 -5.32 -9.46 6.25
CA PRO A 62 -4.78 -8.17 5.80
C PRO A 62 -5.21 -6.98 6.67
N SER A 63 -6.25 -7.14 7.50
CA SER A 63 -6.74 -6.14 8.46
C SER A 63 -5.90 -6.04 9.74
N ILE A 64 -4.93 -6.92 9.97
CA ILE A 64 -4.21 -6.98 11.25
C ILE A 64 -3.51 -5.65 11.57
N GLY A 65 -3.83 -5.11 12.75
CA GLY A 65 -3.28 -3.85 13.24
C GLY A 65 -3.77 -2.59 12.51
N LEU A 66 -4.79 -2.66 11.65
CA LEU A 66 -5.49 -1.47 11.17
C LEU A 66 -6.52 -0.99 12.17
N HIS A 67 -6.70 0.33 12.21
CA HIS A 67 -7.85 0.93 12.86
C HIS A 67 -9.12 0.65 12.04
N GLN A 68 -10.24 0.43 12.70
CA GLN A 68 -11.51 0.04 12.06
C GLN A 68 -12.00 1.03 10.98
N ARG A 69 -11.64 2.31 11.14
CA ARG A 69 -11.91 3.38 10.16
C ARG A 69 -11.21 3.16 8.81
N ASP A 70 -10.05 2.51 8.80
CA ASP A 70 -9.23 2.35 7.61
C ASP A 70 -9.49 1.00 6.90
N ASN A 71 -10.31 0.13 7.49
CA ASN A 71 -10.70 -1.16 6.90
C ASN A 71 -11.46 -0.98 5.58
N GLU A 72 -12.39 -0.03 5.51
CA GLU A 72 -13.12 0.25 4.26
C GLU A 72 -12.16 0.69 3.15
N ARG A 73 -11.14 1.48 3.49
CA ARG A 73 -10.14 1.95 2.54
C ARG A 73 -9.26 0.81 2.00
N LEU A 74 -8.86 -0.10 2.88
CA LEU A 74 -8.16 -1.33 2.50
C LEU A 74 -9.03 -2.19 1.56
N LEU A 75 -10.30 -2.40 1.90
CA LEU A 75 -11.23 -3.18 1.07
C LEU A 75 -11.45 -2.55 -0.30
N ASN A 76 -11.62 -1.24 -0.36
CA ASN A 76 -11.76 -0.51 -1.63
C ASN A 76 -10.52 -0.68 -2.52
N THR A 77 -9.35 -0.85 -1.92
CA THR A 77 -8.08 -1.08 -2.63
C THR A 77 -7.97 -2.48 -3.23
N LEU A 78 -8.71 -3.45 -2.68
CA LEU A 78 -8.74 -4.85 -3.16
C LEU A 78 -9.82 -5.11 -4.21
N ILE A 79 -10.88 -4.28 -4.24
CA ILE A 79 -12.05 -4.45 -5.11
C ILE A 79 -11.95 -3.57 -6.38
N HIS A 80 -11.03 -2.60 -6.39
CA HIS A 80 -10.62 -1.87 -7.61
C HIS A 80 -9.76 -2.74 -8.53
#